data_AF-A0A7C2S8Z9-F1
#
_entry.id   AF-A0A7C2S8Z9-F1
#
_cell.length_a   1.000
_cell.length_b   1.000
_cell.length_c   1.000
_cell.angle_alpha   90.00
_cell.angle_beta   90.00
_cell.angle_gamma   90.00
#
_symmetry.space_group_name_H-M   'P 1'
#
loop_
_entity.id
_entity.type
_entity.pdbx_description
1 polymer ?
#
loop_
_entity_poly.entity_id
_entity_poly.type
_entity_poly.pdbx_seq_one_letter_code
_entity_poly.pdbx_strand_id
1 'polypeptide(L)'
;MSFRAFVANLSELVVFPHTVFALPFAFIGVLEAASGWPSGRVVFWVLVAMVGARTAAMAFNRLADLPFDAANPRTAGRPLPSGRLRPVHAWALVLAG
;
A
#
# COMPACT_ATOMS: atom_id res chain seq x y z
N MET A 1 12.04 -18.34 6.09
CA MET A 1 10.88 -18.06 5.23
C MET A 1 11.35 -18.02 3.78
N SER A 2 10.67 -18.68 2.84
CA SER A 2 11.04 -18.63 1.42
C SER A 2 10.76 -17.23 0.83
N PHE A 3 11.57 -16.79 -0.16
CA PHE A 3 11.40 -15.49 -0.82
C PHE A 3 9.98 -15.28 -1.37
N ARG A 4 9.35 -16.33 -1.91
CA ARG A 4 7.96 -16.28 -2.40
C ARG A 4 6.95 -15.98 -1.28
N ALA A 5 7.14 -16.59 -0.10
CA ALA A 5 6.28 -16.34 1.05
C ALA A 5 6.46 -14.93 1.60
N PHE A 6 7.67 -14.36 1.50
CA PHE A 6 7.93 -12.96 1.84
C PHE A 6 7.18 -11.99 0.95
N VAL A 7 7.28 -12.16 -0.37
CA VAL A 7 6.54 -11.33 -1.33
C VAL A 7 5.02 -11.45 -1.12
N ALA A 8 4.51 -12.67 -0.90
CA ALA A 8 3.09 -12.88 -0.63
C ALA A 8 2.60 -12.13 0.62
N ASN A 9 3.36 -12.18 1.72
CA ASN A 9 3.02 -11.48 2.95
C ASN A 9 3.06 -9.95 2.80
N LEU A 10 3.96 -9.40 1.98
CA LEU A 10 3.97 -7.96 1.66
C LEU A 10 2.75 -7.56 0.83
N SER A 11 2.36 -8.37 -0.16
CA SER A 11 1.17 -8.12 -0.97
C SER A 11 -0.13 -8.16 -0.16
N GLU A 12 -0.22 -9.06 0.83
CA GLU A 12 -1.34 -9.12 1.78
C GLU A 12 -1.41 -7.85 2.65
N LEU A 13 -0.25 -7.30 3.03
CA LEU A 13 -0.15 -6.09 3.84
C LEU A 13 -0.56 -4.82 3.07
N VAL A 14 -0.25 -4.76 1.76
CA VAL A 14 -0.49 -3.61 0.89
C VAL A 14 -1.81 -3.71 0.12
N VAL A 15 -2.57 -4.81 0.21
CA VAL A 15 -3.88 -5.00 -0.44
C VAL A 15 -3.92 -4.43 -1.87
N PHE A 16 -3.04 -4.95 -2.74
CA PHE A 16 -2.83 -4.49 -4.12
C PHE A 16 -4.12 -4.23 -4.94
N PRO A 17 -5.21 -5.02 -4.81
CA PRO A 17 -6.45 -4.75 -5.55
C PRO A 17 -7.04 -3.37 -5.31
N HIS A 18 -6.89 -2.81 -4.09
CA HIS A 18 -7.46 -1.50 -3.75
C HIS A 18 -6.76 -0.34 -4.45
N THR A 19 -5.51 -0.51 -4.85
CA THR A 19 -4.77 0.50 -5.62
C THR A 19 -5.34 0.62 -7.03
N VAL A 20 -5.69 -0.51 -7.66
CA VAL A 20 -6.31 -0.52 -9.00
C VAL A 20 -7.66 0.19 -9.00
N PHE A 21 -8.46 0.00 -7.95
CA PHE A 21 -9.74 0.71 -7.78
C PHE A 21 -9.60 2.22 -7.58
N ALA A 22 -8.45 2.70 -7.10
CA ALA A 22 -8.20 4.13 -6.90
C ALA A 22 -7.79 4.87 -8.19
N LEU A 23 -7.26 4.14 -9.19
CA LEU A 23 -6.73 4.72 -10.43
C LEU A 23 -7.72 5.61 -11.20
N PRO A 24 -9.01 5.22 -11.37
CA PRO A 24 -9.97 6.08 -12.09
C PRO A 24 -10.15 7.44 -11.43
N PHE A 25 -10.20 7.49 -10.09
CA PHE A 25 -10.40 8.74 -9.35
C PHE A 25 -9.23 9.70 -9.50
N ALA A 26 -8.00 9.19 -9.46
CA ALA A 26 -6.83 10.01 -9.69
C ALA A 26 -6.74 10.51 -11.14
N PHE A 27 -7.09 9.67 -12.11
CA PHE A 27 -7.12 10.08 -13.51
C PHE A 27 -8.17 11.17 -13.78
N ILE A 28 -9.33 11.13 -13.14
CA ILE A 28 -10.32 12.21 -13.22
C ILE A 28 -9.70 13.53 -12.76
N GLY A 29 -9.00 13.55 -11.63
CA GLY A 29 -8.32 14.76 -11.13
C GLY A 29 -7.19 15.24 -12.06
N VAL A 30 -6.43 14.33 -12.64
CA VAL A 30 -5.35 14.68 -13.60
C VAL A 30 -5.93 15.25 -14.89
N LEU A 31 -7.01 14.68 -15.41
CA LEU A 31 -7.67 15.16 -16.64
C LEU A 31 -8.26 16.56 -16.44
N GLU A 32 -8.86 16.81 -15.28
CA GLU A 32 -9.36 18.13 -14.89
C GLU A 32 -8.22 19.14 -14.81
N ALA A 33 -7.15 18.83 -14.05
CA ALA A 33 -6.02 19.72 -13.86
C ALA A 33 -5.23 20.00 -15.16
N ALA A 34 -5.18 19.01 -16.07
CA ALA A 34 -4.50 19.15 -17.35
C ALA A 34 -5.33 19.90 -18.41
N SER A 35 -6.63 20.16 -18.17
CA SER A 35 -7.56 20.70 -19.16
C SER A 35 -7.51 19.95 -20.50
N GLY A 36 -7.34 18.63 -20.46
CA GLY A 36 -7.07 17.81 -21.62
C GLY A 36 -6.30 16.53 -21.27
N TRP A 37 -5.67 15.92 -22.27
CA TRP A 37 -4.92 14.67 -22.07
C TRP A 37 -3.56 14.94 -21.42
N PRO A 38 -3.25 14.35 -20.25
CA PRO A 38 -1.95 14.50 -19.62
C PRO A 38 -0.85 13.85 -20.46
N SER A 39 0.35 14.42 -20.42
CA SER A 39 1.51 13.80 -21.05
C SER A 39 1.81 12.43 -20.41
N GLY A 40 2.41 11.51 -21.18
CA GLY A 40 2.81 10.20 -20.65
C GLY A 40 3.75 10.28 -19.43
N ARG A 41 4.55 11.35 -19.34
CA ARG A 41 5.39 11.64 -18.17
C ARG A 41 4.57 11.95 -16.92
N VAL A 42 3.52 12.76 -17.05
CA VAL A 42 2.61 13.08 -15.93
C VAL A 42 1.88 11.84 -15.47
N VAL A 43 1.34 11.06 -16.41
CA VAL A 43 0.69 9.77 -16.11
C VAL A 43 1.63 8.84 -15.37
N PHE A 44 2.87 8.69 -15.84
CA PHE A 44 3.88 7.85 -15.18
C PHE A 44 4.12 8.27 -13.72
N TRP A 45 4.36 9.56 -13.47
CA TRP A 45 4.63 10.03 -12.12
C TRP A 45 3.41 10.00 -11.20
N VAL A 46 2.20 10.23 -11.72
CA VAL A 46 0.97 10.04 -10.95
C VAL A 46 0.82 8.59 -10.52
N LEU A 47 1.06 7.64 -11.43
CA LEU A 47 1.01 6.21 -11.09
C LEU A 47 2.04 5.84 -10.02
N VAL A 48 3.28 6.30 -10.16
CA VAL A 48 4.34 6.08 -9.16
C VAL A 48 3.93 6.67 -7.80
N ALA A 49 3.48 7.92 -7.78
CA ALA A 49 3.07 8.60 -6.55
C ALA A 49 1.86 7.92 -5.88
N MET A 50 0.86 7.51 -6.66
CA MET A 50 -0.31 6.80 -6.14
C MET A 50 0.05 5.46 -5.52
N VAL A 51 0.85 4.65 -6.24
CA VAL A 51 1.25 3.32 -5.74
C VAL A 51 2.10 3.47 -4.49
N GLY A 52 3.05 4.42 -4.48
CA GLY A 52 3.89 4.73 -3.34
C GLY A 52 3.09 5.19 -2.12
N ALA A 53 2.35 6.29 -2.25
CA ALA A 53 1.55 6.85 -1.17
C ALA A 53 0.54 5.84 -0.60
N ARG A 54 -0.10 5.04 -1.46
CA ARG A 54 -1.05 4.01 -1.03
C ARG A 54 -0.36 2.88 -0.26
N THR A 55 0.82 2.47 -0.71
CA THR A 55 1.67 1.46 -0.04
C THR A 55 2.11 1.95 1.33
N ALA A 56 2.66 3.16 1.39
CA ALA A 56 3.12 3.78 2.63
C ALA A 56 1.97 3.96 3.63
N ALA A 57 0.82 4.48 3.18
CA ALA A 57 -0.35 4.67 4.03
C ALA A 57 -0.87 3.36 4.62
N MET A 58 -0.97 2.28 3.83
CA MET A 58 -1.42 0.98 4.36
C MET A 58 -0.41 0.34 5.31
N ALA A 59 0.88 0.42 4.99
CA ALA A 59 1.93 -0.07 5.88
C ALA A 59 1.94 0.68 7.21
N PHE A 60 1.77 2.00 7.17
CA PHE A 60 1.67 2.84 8.37
C PHE A 60 0.41 2.51 9.18
N ASN A 61 -0.75 2.39 8.54
CA ASN A 61 -1.99 2.01 9.23
C ASN A 61 -1.81 0.68 9.97
N ARG A 62 -1.18 -0.32 9.35
CA ARG A 62 -0.94 -1.62 10.00
C ARG A 62 0.10 -1.58 11.12
N LEU A 63 1.03 -0.63 11.09
CA LEU A 63 1.97 -0.38 12.18
C LEU A 63 1.27 0.30 13.36
N ALA A 64 0.51 1.35 13.10
CA ALA A 64 -0.24 2.09 14.12
C ALA A 64 -1.32 1.20 14.76
N ASP A 65 -1.98 0.38 13.95
CA ASP A 65 -3.05 -0.51 14.39
C ASP A 65 -2.54 -1.79 15.07
N LEU A 66 -1.23 -2.05 15.12
CA LEU A 66 -0.65 -3.31 15.60
C LEU A 66 -1.22 -3.83 16.94
N PRO A 67 -1.29 -3.02 18.03
CA PRO A 67 -1.84 -3.51 19.30
C PRO A 67 -3.33 -3.85 19.19
N PHE A 68 -4.09 -3.11 18.39
CA PHE A 68 -5.52 -3.33 18.17
C PHE A 68 -5.77 -4.55 17.27
N ASP A 69 -4.97 -4.68 16.22
CA ASP A 69 -5.04 -5.79 15.27
C ASP A 69 -4.69 -7.13 15.97
N ALA A 70 -3.77 -7.12 16.94
CA ALA A 70 -3.42 -8.27 17.77
C ALA A 70 -4.52 -8.67 18.76
N ALA A 71 -5.25 -7.69 19.32
CA ALA A 71 -6.32 -7.94 20.28
C ALA A 71 -7.63 -8.43 19.61
N ASN A 72 -7.81 -8.20 18.31
CA ASN A 72 -9.02 -8.57 17.59
C ASN A 72 -8.88 -9.94 16.90
N PRO A 73 -9.69 -10.95 17.26
CA PRO A 73 -9.65 -12.30 16.66
C PRO A 73 -9.74 -12.32 15.14
N ARG A 74 -10.43 -11.34 14.54
CA ARG A 74 -10.58 -11.22 13.08
C ARG A 74 -9.28 -10.81 12.38
N THR A 75 -8.39 -10.09 13.06
CA THR A 75 -7.20 -9.46 12.46
C THR A 75 -5.90 -9.97 13.06
N ALA A 76 -5.94 -10.75 14.15
CA ALA A 76 -4.77 -11.34 14.79
C ALA A 76 -3.94 -12.23 13.84
N GLY A 77 -4.58 -12.81 12.81
CA GLY A 77 -3.90 -13.60 11.76
C GLY A 77 -3.11 -12.78 10.73
N ARG A 78 -3.20 -11.45 10.74
CA ARG A 78 -2.51 -10.58 9.76
C ARG A 78 -0.98 -10.69 9.87
N PRO A 79 -0.22 -10.38 8.80
CA PRO A 79 1.21 -10.62 8.76
C PRO A 79 2.03 -9.98 9.90
N LEU A 80 1.66 -8.77 10.35
CA LEU A 80 2.33 -8.06 11.43
C LEU A 80 1.97 -8.63 12.83
N PRO A 81 0.68 -8.69 13.25
CA PRO A 81 0.30 -9.26 14.55
C PRO A 81 0.71 -10.73 14.73
N SER A 82 0.62 -11.54 13.66
CA SER A 82 1.00 -12.96 13.70
C SER A 82 2.51 -13.20 13.69
N GLY A 83 3.33 -12.15 13.60
CA GLY A 83 4.79 -12.25 13.57
C GLY A 83 5.39 -12.77 12.24
N ARG A 84 4.58 -13.02 11.21
CA ARG A 84 5.05 -13.39 9.86
C ARG A 84 5.91 -12.29 9.22
N LEU A 85 5.68 -11.03 9.62
CA LEU A 85 6.50 -9.88 9.27
C LEU A 85 6.90 -9.11 10.54
N ARG A 86 8.18 -8.76 10.63
CA ARG A 86 8.67 -7.81 11.65
C ARG A 86 8.23 -6.37 11.31
N PRO A 87 8.00 -5.50 12.32
CA PRO A 87 7.68 -4.08 12.11
C PRO A 87 8.65 -3.32 11.21
N VAL A 88 9.95 -3.68 11.20
CA VAL A 88 10.94 -3.06 10.32
C VAL A 88 10.60 -3.19 8.83
N HIS A 89 9.96 -4.29 8.40
CA HIS A 89 9.58 -4.46 7.00
C HIS A 89 8.44 -3.52 6.62
N ALA A 90 7.52 -3.25 7.54
CA ALA A 90 6.46 -2.28 7.32
C ALA A 90 7.01 -0.85 7.31
N TRP A 91 7.95 -0.52 8.21
CA TRP A 91 8.64 0.77 8.17
C TRP A 91 9.43 0.98 6.87
N ALA A 92 10.08 -0.06 6.35
CA ALA A 92 10.74 0.00 5.05
C ALA A 92 9.75 0.35 3.92
N LEU A 93 8.54 -0.23 3.94
CA LEU A 93 7.48 0.13 2.98
C LEU A 93 6.95 1.56 3.17
N VAL A 94 6.88 2.06 4.40
CA VAL A 94 6.48 3.44 4.69
C VAL A 94 7.49 4.45 4.14
N LEU A 95 8.78 4.14 4.24
CA LEU A 95 9.85 5.05 3.78
C LEU A 95 10.13 4.94 2.27
N ALA A 96 9.84 3.78 1.67
CA ALA A 96 10.09 3.54 0.25
C ALA A 96 8.90 3.92 -0.66
N GLY A 97 7.68 3.89 -0.13
CA GLY A 97 6.46 4.34 -0.82
C GLY A 97 6.27 5.84 -0.72
#